data_AF-A0A6G2D8X4-F1
#
_entry.id   AF-A0A6G2D8X4-F1
#
_cell.length_a   1.000
_cell.length_b   1.000
_cell.length_c   1.000
_cell.angle_alpha   90.00
_cell.angle_beta   90.00
_cell.angle_gamma   90.00
#
_symmetry.space_group_name_H-M   'P 1'
#
loop_
_entity.id
_entity.type
_entity.pdbx_description
1 polymer ?
#
loop_
_entity_poly.entity_id
_entity_poly.type
_entity_poly.pdbx_seq_one_letter_code
_entity_poly.pdbx_strand_id
1 'polypeptide(L)'
;MKKMKVWSTVLATGVALTTLAACSGGSNSTTASSSEEKADKSQELVIYSNSVSNGRGDWLTAKAKEAGFNIKMVDIAGAQLADRVIAEKNNAVADMV
;
A
#
# COMPACT_ATOMS: atom_id res chain seq x y z
N MET A 1 21.11 -49.63 22.35
CA MET A 1 21.70 -50.37 21.21
C MET A 1 22.09 -49.38 20.14
N LYS A 2 23.30 -49.51 19.61
CA LYS A 2 24.05 -48.54 18.80
C LYS A 2 23.89 -48.86 17.31
N LYS A 3 23.49 -47.91 16.47
CA LYS A 3 23.53 -47.98 14.98
C LYS A 3 23.60 -46.52 14.48
N MET A 4 24.77 -45.92 14.37
CA MET A 4 25.71 -45.91 13.23
C MET A 4 25.22 -45.15 11.99
N LYS A 5 26.19 -44.41 11.45
CA LYS A 5 26.19 -43.30 10.52
C LYS A 5 26.33 -43.79 9.06
N VAL A 6 25.99 -42.90 8.13
CA VAL A 6 26.34 -42.76 6.69
C VAL A 6 25.88 -43.81 5.66
N TRP A 7 25.21 -43.31 4.61
CA TRP A 7 25.54 -43.51 3.18
C TRP A 7 24.86 -42.41 2.35
N SER A 8 25.60 -41.52 1.68
CA SER A 8 26.22 -41.65 0.34
C SER A 8 25.23 -41.51 -0.84
N THR A 9 25.20 -40.30 -1.38
CA THR A 9 25.39 -39.93 -2.80
C THR A 9 24.75 -40.79 -3.90
N VAL A 10 23.75 -40.23 -4.60
CA VAL A 10 23.40 -40.48 -6.02
C VAL A 10 22.78 -39.18 -6.55
N LEU A 11 23.49 -38.35 -7.31
CA LEU A 11 23.69 -38.37 -8.78
C LEU A 11 22.60 -37.55 -9.52
N ALA A 12 23.07 -36.44 -10.09
CA ALA A 12 22.70 -35.80 -11.36
C ALA A 12 21.31 -36.07 -11.96
N THR A 13 20.62 -34.99 -12.37
CA THR A 13 20.46 -34.59 -13.79
C THR A 13 19.19 -33.73 -13.95
N GLY A 14 19.37 -32.49 -14.44
CA GLY A 14 18.44 -31.79 -15.33
C GLY A 14 17.18 -31.14 -14.73
N VAL A 15 17.06 -29.82 -14.87
CA VAL A 15 16.16 -29.16 -15.84
C VAL A 15 16.26 -27.64 -15.64
N ALA A 16 16.65 -26.97 -16.73
CA ALA A 16 16.62 -25.54 -17.07
C ALA A 16 16.12 -24.50 -16.03
N LEU A 17 17.04 -23.68 -15.52
CA LEU A 17 16.75 -22.33 -15.05
C LEU A 17 16.80 -21.37 -16.25
N THR A 18 15.68 -21.22 -16.96
CA THR A 18 15.47 -20.07 -17.84
C THR A 18 15.05 -18.87 -16.98
N THR A 19 16.01 -18.19 -16.37
CA THR A 19 15.76 -16.85 -15.84
C THR A 19 15.65 -15.91 -17.03
N LEU A 20 14.43 -15.44 -17.29
CA LEU A 20 14.11 -14.38 -18.24
C LEU A 20 14.90 -13.11 -17.88
N ALA A 21 16.11 -12.98 -18.43
CA ALA A 21 16.78 -11.69 -18.56
C ALA A 21 16.18 -10.97 -19.79
N ALA A 22 14.95 -10.50 -19.65
CA ALA A 22 14.34 -9.56 -20.60
C ALA A 22 14.65 -8.13 -20.11
N CYS A 23 15.87 -7.68 -20.36
CA CYS A 23 16.24 -6.27 -20.25
C CYS A 23 16.13 -5.66 -21.66
N SER A 24 14.97 -5.10 -21.99
CA SER A 24 14.84 -4.15 -23.10
C SER A 24 13.61 -3.28 -22.88
N GLY A 25 13.85 -2.01 -22.57
CA GLY A 25 12.81 -0.99 -22.49
C GLY A 25 12.95 -0.19 -21.21
N GLY A 26 13.46 1.04 -21.34
CA GLY A 26 13.73 1.94 -20.23
C GLY A 26 12.57 2.02 -19.25
N SER A 27 12.91 1.82 -17.98
CA SER A 27 12.12 2.32 -16.87
C SER A 27 13.09 2.62 -15.76
N ASN A 28 13.15 3.91 -15.44
CA ASN A 28 13.84 4.50 -14.33
C ASN A 28 13.47 3.74 -13.05
N SER A 29 14.25 2.72 -12.70
CA SER A 29 14.14 2.00 -11.44
C SER A 29 14.72 2.90 -10.37
N THR A 30 13.90 3.86 -9.93
CA THR A 30 13.97 4.34 -8.55
C THR A 30 13.79 3.12 -7.67
N THR A 31 14.89 2.54 -7.22
CA THR A 31 14.92 1.74 -6.01
C THR A 31 14.46 2.65 -4.88
N ALA A 32 13.15 2.69 -4.65
CA ALA A 32 12.59 3.27 -3.45
C ALA A 32 13.09 2.40 -2.30
N SER A 33 14.18 2.85 -1.66
CA SER A 33 14.42 2.46 -0.27
C SER A 33 13.24 3.00 0.51
N SER A 34 12.21 2.18 0.66
CA SER A 34 11.17 2.40 1.65
C SER A 34 11.84 2.24 3.00
N SER A 35 12.47 3.31 3.48
CA SER A 35 12.65 3.52 4.90
C SER A 35 11.28 3.27 5.51
N GLU A 36 11.14 2.24 6.33
CA GLU A 36 9.95 2.03 7.14
C GLU A 36 9.91 3.15 8.18
N GLU A 37 9.59 4.36 7.72
CA GLU A 37 9.13 5.42 8.59
C GLU A 37 7.86 4.89 9.22
N LYS A 38 7.96 4.57 10.51
CA LYS A 38 6.84 4.11 11.32
C LYS A 38 5.80 5.23 11.31
N ALA A 39 4.85 5.13 10.36
CA ALA A 39 3.79 6.10 10.20
C ALA A 39 3.10 6.33 11.54
N ASP A 40 3.04 7.58 11.98
CA ASP A 40 2.35 7.95 13.20
C ASP A 40 0.84 7.87 12.95
N LYS A 41 0.27 6.71 13.25
CA LYS A 41 -1.15 6.44 13.03
C LYS A 41 -2.09 7.17 14.01
N SER A 42 -1.54 7.92 14.97
CA SER A 42 -2.32 8.71 15.92
C SER A 42 -2.85 10.01 15.33
N GLN A 43 -2.20 10.53 14.28
CA GLN A 43 -2.65 11.72 13.57
C GLN A 43 -4.00 11.45 12.89
N GLU A 44 -4.92 12.42 12.97
CA GLU A 44 -6.20 12.34 12.25
C GLU A 44 -5.95 12.63 10.77
N LEU A 45 -6.29 11.67 9.91
CA LEU A 45 -6.25 11.85 8.46
C LEU A 45 -7.61 12.35 7.96
N VAL A 46 -7.63 13.52 7.33
CA VAL A 46 -8.82 14.11 6.74
C VAL A 46 -8.92 13.67 5.29
N ILE A 47 -10.01 12.97 4.96
CA ILE A 47 -10.22 12.38 3.63
C ILE A 47 -11.47 12.98 3.02
N TYR A 48 -11.33 13.60 1.86
CA TYR A 48 -12.45 14.05 1.06
C TYR A 48 -12.96 12.90 0.20
N SER A 49 -14.27 12.76 0.07
CA SER A 49 -14.85 11.81 -0.87
C SER A 49 -16.25 12.23 -1.26
N ASN A 50 -16.63 11.98 -2.51
CA ASN A 50 -18.02 12.11 -2.96
C ASN A 50 -18.85 10.82 -2.75
N SER A 51 -18.24 9.80 -2.15
CA SER A 51 -18.77 8.44 -2.08
C SER A 51 -18.94 7.95 -0.64
N VAL A 52 -19.14 8.86 0.31
CA VAL A 52 -19.31 8.57 1.75
C VAL A 52 -20.67 7.93 2.06
N SER A 53 -21.67 8.20 1.23
CA SER A 53 -23.05 7.75 1.40
C SER A 53 -23.22 6.21 1.38
N ASN A 54 -24.42 5.75 1.77
CA ASN A 54 -24.79 4.32 1.84
C ASN A 54 -23.91 3.50 2.80
N GLY A 55 -23.44 4.11 3.89
CA GLY A 55 -22.62 3.45 4.91
C GLY A 55 -21.17 3.18 4.51
N ARG A 56 -20.73 3.63 3.32
CA ARG A 56 -19.35 3.43 2.85
C ARG A 56 -18.35 4.22 3.69
N GLY A 57 -18.71 5.44 4.10
CA GLY A 57 -17.90 6.26 5.01
C GLY A 57 -17.71 5.60 6.37
N ASP A 58 -18.79 5.06 6.94
CA ASP A 58 -18.76 4.38 8.24
C ASP A 58 -17.94 3.09 8.15
N TRP A 59 -18.14 2.31 7.09
CA TRP A 59 -17.36 1.10 6.83
C TRP A 59 -15.86 1.40 6.72
N LEU A 60 -15.49 2.44 5.96
CA LEU A 60 -14.09 2.82 5.79
C LEU A 60 -13.49 3.34 7.11
N THR A 61 -14.25 4.12 7.87
CA THR A 61 -13.84 4.61 9.20
C THR A 61 -13.63 3.46 10.18
N ALA A 62 -14.51 2.46 10.17
CA ALA A 62 -14.36 1.26 11.00
C ALA A 62 -13.12 0.44 10.59
N LYS A 63 -12.92 0.21 9.29
CA LYS A 63 -11.74 -0.51 8.78
C LYS A 63 -10.42 0.20 9.06
N ALA A 64 -10.40 1.53 8.96
CA ALA A 64 -9.24 2.31 9.31
C ALA A 64 -8.90 2.20 10.81
N LYS A 65 -9.92 2.27 11.68
CA LYS A 65 -9.76 2.07 13.12
C LYS A 65 -9.22 0.67 13.46
N GLU A 66 -9.73 -0.39 12.82
CA GLU A 66 -9.20 -1.75 12.95
C GLU A 66 -7.70 -1.82 12.59
N ALA A 67 -7.27 -1.09 11.56
CA ALA A 67 -5.87 -0.99 11.13
C ALA A 67 -5.01 -0.01 11.97
N GLY A 68 -5.63 0.63 12.97
CA GLY A 68 -5.00 1.54 13.92
C GLY A 68 -4.88 2.99 13.43
N PHE A 69 -5.57 3.36 12.34
CA PHE A 69 -5.60 4.73 11.82
C PHE A 69 -6.79 5.51 12.37
N ASN A 70 -6.57 6.79 12.66
CA ASN A 70 -7.63 7.74 12.95
C ASN A 70 -7.97 8.52 11.67
N ILE A 71 -9.19 8.35 11.12
CA ILE A 71 -9.60 9.04 9.89
C ILE A 71 -10.90 9.81 10.09
N LYS A 72 -11.03 10.91 9.33
CA LYS A 72 -12.22 11.74 9.23
C LYS A 72 -12.65 11.84 7.77
N MET A 73 -13.76 11.17 7.46
CA MET A 73 -14.40 11.28 6.16
C MET A 73 -15.18 12.59 6.07
N VAL A 74 -14.92 13.37 5.02
CA VAL A 74 -15.68 14.58 4.68
C VAL A 74 -16.40 14.33 3.36
N ASP A 75 -17.72 14.32 3.41
CA ASP A 75 -18.55 14.18 2.22
C ASP A 75 -18.56 15.50 1.44
N ILE A 76 -18.11 15.45 0.19
CA ILE A 76 -18.11 16.60 -0.72
C ILE A 76 -18.78 16.16 -2.01
N ALA A 77 -19.81 16.92 -2.43
CA ALA A 77 -20.48 16.67 -3.70
C ALA A 77 -19.47 16.65 -4.86
N GLY A 78 -19.58 15.66 -5.75
CA GLY A 78 -18.57 15.45 -6.81
C GLY A 78 -18.34 16.66 -7.72
N ALA A 79 -19.38 17.47 -7.96
CA ALA A 79 -19.25 18.71 -8.74
C ALA A 79 -18.44 19.81 -8.04
N GLN A 80 -18.34 19.77 -6.70
CA GLN A 80 -17.65 20.79 -5.89
C GLN A 80 -16.26 20.33 -5.44
N LEU A 81 -15.95 19.03 -5.56
CA LEU A 81 -14.70 18.46 -5.08
C LEU A 81 -13.49 19.07 -5.81
N ALA A 82 -13.56 19.18 -7.14
CA ALA A 82 -12.50 19.75 -7.95
C ALA A 82 -12.23 21.22 -7.57
N ASP A 83 -13.29 22.03 -7.48
CA ASP A 83 -13.17 23.45 -7.11
C ASP A 83 -12.53 23.62 -5.74
N ARG A 84 -12.89 22.75 -4.78
CA ARG A 84 -12.35 22.78 -3.44
C ARG A 84 -10.87 22.41 -3.39
N VAL A 85 -10.45 21.36 -4.10
CA VAL A 85 -9.03 20.98 -4.20
C VAL A 85 -8.21 22.10 -4.86
N ILE A 86 -8.75 22.76 -5.87
CA ILE A 86 -8.10 23.90 -6.53
C ILE A 86 -7.97 25.09 -5.55
N ALA A 87 -9.00 25.37 -4.77
CA ALA A 87 -8.99 26.45 -3.79
C ALA A 87 -7.98 26.18 -2.64
N GLU A 88 -7.85 24.92 -2.22
CA GLU A 88 -6.99 24.50 -1.10
C GLU A 88 -5.54 24.18 -1.53
N LYS A 89 -5.17 24.33 -2.81
CA LYS A 89 -3.85 23.93 -3.34
C LYS A 89 -2.62 24.46 -2.59
N ASN A 90 -2.72 25.65 -1.99
CA ASN A 90 -1.64 26.32 -1.26
C ASN A 90 -1.83 26.24 0.27
N ASN A 91 -2.92 25.64 0.72
CA ASN A 91 -3.29 25.47 2.12
C ASN A 91 -4.12 24.19 2.25
N ALA A 92 -3.45 23.05 2.11
CA ALA A 92 -4.10 21.75 2.09
C ALA A 92 -4.78 21.48 3.44
N VAL A 93 -6.08 21.15 3.39
CA VAL A 93 -6.88 20.81 4.57
C VAL A 93 -7.14 19.30 4.65
N ALA A 94 -7.20 18.62 3.51
CA ALA A 94 -7.31 17.18 3.42
C ALA A 94 -5.97 16.54 3.07
N ASP A 95 -5.75 15.36 3.64
CA ASP A 95 -4.60 14.50 3.34
C ASP A 95 -4.84 13.68 2.07
N MET A 96 -6.11 13.40 1.76
CA MET A 96 -6.52 12.55 0.63
C MET A 96 -7.83 13.01 0.00
N VAL A 97 -8.02 12.70 -1.28
CA VAL A 97 -9.20 13.02 -2.10
C VAL A 97 -9.65 11.80 -2.90
#